data_AF-A0A0W4ZQ60-F1
#
_entry.id   AF-A0A0W4ZQ60-F1
#
_cell.length_a   1.000
_cell.length_b   1.000
_cell.length_c   1.000
_cell.angle_alpha   90.00
_cell.angle_beta   90.00
_cell.angle_gamma   90.00
#
_symmetry.space_group_name_H-M   'P 1'
#
loop_
_entity.id
_entity.type
_entity.pdbx_description
1 polymer ?
#
loop_
_entity_poly.entity_id
_entity_poly.type
_entity_poly.pdbx_seq_one_letter_code
_entity_poly.pdbx_strand_id
1 'polypeptide(L)'
;MNNFPEKSFSQSLNNRSKDYSESRFLIFYSTIAACLGELAACLVRFPTELVKQRTQAGQHRSSWEALCHILRGQSSGFCRSYASIVIRDISFSAFQFPLWEVLKQKMRNIYDSNNETVLSDAASKSKSWLSNTYAQSTISGSIAGGVSAALTTPLDVVKTRIMLNETKHGWVQCICQIIKKEGVHALFKGVTFRVAWISLGGALFLGTYDGVRYLIHNLSN
;
A
#
# COMPACT_ATOMS: atom_id res chain seq x y z
N MET A 1 -51.76 -6.09 22.94
CA MET A 1 -50.36 -6.26 23.38
C MET A 1 -49.52 -6.65 22.17
N ASN A 2 -49.01 -5.67 21.41
CA ASN A 2 -48.22 -5.90 20.19
C ASN A 2 -46.73 -5.60 20.47
N ASN A 3 -45.98 -6.59 20.94
CA ASN A 3 -44.52 -6.50 21.20
C ASN A 3 -43.71 -7.19 20.09
N PHE A 4 -43.84 -6.74 18.83
CA PHE A 4 -43.17 -7.39 17.68
C PHE A 4 -42.22 -6.55 16.78
N PRO A 5 -42.07 -5.21 16.87
CA PRO A 5 -41.05 -4.50 16.07
C PRO A 5 -39.68 -4.34 16.76
N GLU A 6 -39.60 -4.42 18.10
CA GLU A 6 -38.35 -4.14 18.84
C GLU A 6 -37.32 -5.28 18.73
N LYS A 7 -37.78 -6.53 18.65
CA LYS A 7 -36.89 -7.70 18.56
C LYS A 7 -36.21 -7.84 17.20
N SER A 8 -36.89 -7.47 16.10
CA SER A 8 -36.31 -7.53 14.74
C SER A 8 -35.28 -6.42 14.51
N PHE A 9 -35.55 -5.22 15.02
CA PHE A 9 -34.59 -4.11 14.97
C PHE A 9 -33.36 -4.39 15.85
N SER A 10 -33.56 -4.91 17.05
CA SER A 10 -32.47 -5.31 17.95
C SER A 10 -31.64 -6.47 17.37
N GLN A 11 -32.27 -7.45 16.70
CA GLN A 11 -31.54 -8.49 15.96
C GLN A 11 -30.77 -7.92 14.76
N SER A 12 -31.31 -6.95 14.02
CA SER A 12 -30.61 -6.28 12.93
C SER A 12 -29.41 -5.47 13.42
N LEU A 13 -29.53 -4.79 14.56
CA LEU A 13 -28.42 -4.07 15.20
C LEU A 13 -27.36 -5.04 15.75
N ASN A 14 -27.77 -6.17 16.30
CA ASN A 14 -26.86 -7.19 16.83
C ASN A 14 -26.13 -7.98 15.71
N ASN A 15 -26.79 -8.21 14.57
CA ASN A 15 -26.15 -8.80 13.40
C ASN A 15 -25.19 -7.81 12.75
N ARG A 16 -25.56 -6.52 12.65
CA ARG A 16 -24.64 -5.46 12.20
C ARG A 16 -23.43 -5.34 13.12
N SER A 17 -23.62 -5.33 14.45
CA SER A 17 -22.49 -5.21 15.39
C SER A 17 -21.55 -6.42 15.33
N LYS A 18 -22.07 -7.63 15.11
CA LYS A 18 -21.27 -8.84 14.82
C LYS A 18 -20.48 -8.73 13.51
N ASP A 19 -21.13 -8.34 12.41
CA ASP A 19 -20.46 -8.16 11.12
C ASP A 19 -19.36 -7.08 11.19
N TYR A 20 -19.60 -5.99 11.93
CA TYR A 20 -18.59 -4.95 12.17
C TYR A 20 -17.43 -5.45 13.03
N SER A 21 -17.69 -6.31 14.02
CA SER A 21 -16.65 -6.88 14.88
C SER A 21 -15.78 -7.87 14.10
N GLU A 22 -16.38 -8.80 13.36
CA GLU A 22 -15.64 -9.75 12.50
C GLU A 22 -14.85 -9.03 11.41
N SER A 23 -15.43 -7.98 10.80
CA SER A 23 -14.72 -7.15 9.82
C SER A 23 -13.49 -6.47 10.41
N ARG A 24 -13.53 -6.00 11.67
CA ARG A 24 -12.37 -5.38 12.34
C ARG A 24 -11.26 -6.40 12.62
N PHE A 25 -11.62 -7.60 13.06
CA PHE A 25 -10.63 -8.67 13.24
C PHE A 25 -9.99 -9.06 11.91
N LEU A 26 -10.78 -9.18 10.84
CA LEU A 26 -10.28 -9.50 9.50
C LEU A 26 -9.31 -8.45 8.97
N ILE A 27 -9.58 -7.16 9.20
CA ILE A 27 -8.65 -6.06 8.87
C ILE A 27 -7.33 -6.20 9.63
N PHE A 28 -7.40 -6.54 10.92
CA PHE A 28 -6.19 -6.69 11.74
C PHE A 28 -5.33 -7.87 11.29
N TYR A 29 -5.93 -9.05 11.07
CA TYR A 29 -5.21 -10.24 10.60
C TYR A 29 -4.62 -10.05 9.20
N SER A 30 -5.37 -9.45 8.27
CA SER A 30 -4.87 -9.16 6.92
C SER A 30 -3.71 -8.16 6.93
N THR A 31 -3.75 -7.16 7.82
CA THR A 31 -2.66 -6.19 7.98
C THR A 31 -1.41 -6.86 8.53
N ILE A 32 -1.53 -7.74 9.54
CA ILE A 32 -0.38 -8.50 10.07
C ILE A 32 0.20 -9.41 9.00
N ALA A 33 -0.65 -10.16 8.28
CA ALA A 33 -0.21 -11.04 7.21
C ALA A 33 0.54 -10.26 6.12
N ALA A 34 0.04 -9.07 5.77
CA ALA A 34 0.71 -8.17 4.83
C ALA A 34 2.09 -7.70 5.33
N CYS A 35 2.19 -7.25 6.58
CA CYS A 35 3.46 -6.83 7.16
C CYS A 35 4.49 -7.97 7.19
N LEU A 36 4.07 -9.21 7.51
CA LEU A 36 4.95 -10.38 7.49
C LEU A 36 5.40 -10.74 6.06
N GLY A 37 4.48 -10.65 5.09
CA GLY A 37 4.80 -10.83 3.68
C GLY A 37 5.79 -9.78 3.17
N GLU A 38 5.63 -8.52 3.57
CA GLU A 38 6.58 -7.46 3.24
C GLU A 38 7.94 -7.66 3.88
N LEU A 39 8.01 -8.13 5.12
CA LEU A 39 9.28 -8.45 5.76
C LEU A 39 10.05 -9.52 4.97
N ALA A 40 9.36 -10.56 4.50
CA ALA A 40 9.96 -11.58 3.64
C ALA A 40 10.40 -11.01 2.28
N ALA A 41 9.56 -10.17 1.65
CA ALA A 41 9.89 -9.52 0.39
C ALA A 41 11.07 -8.56 0.52
N CYS A 42 11.19 -7.86 1.66
CA CYS A 42 12.30 -6.96 1.97
C CYS A 42 13.64 -7.69 1.98
N LEU A 43 13.70 -8.91 2.51
CA LEU A 43 14.93 -9.71 2.52
C LEU A 43 15.48 -9.94 1.11
N VAL A 44 14.58 -10.27 0.17
CA VAL A 44 14.95 -10.52 -1.23
C VAL A 44 15.27 -9.23 -1.97
N ARG A 45 14.49 -8.17 -1.75
CA ARG A 45 14.62 -6.90 -2.48
C ARG A 45 15.79 -6.05 -2.00
N PHE A 46 16.13 -6.14 -0.72
CA PHE A 46 17.08 -5.24 -0.07
C PHE A 46 18.45 -5.13 -0.77
N PRO A 47 19.13 -6.22 -1.18
CA PRO A 47 20.40 -6.12 -1.88
C PRO A 47 20.28 -5.32 -3.18
N THR A 48 19.21 -5.56 -3.95
CA THR A 48 18.98 -4.86 -5.22
C THR A 48 18.64 -3.38 -5.01
N GLU A 49 17.89 -3.04 -3.96
CA GLU A 49 17.58 -1.66 -3.62
C GLU A 49 18.83 -0.91 -3.16
N LEU A 50 19.67 -1.53 -2.34
CA LEU A 50 20.91 -0.91 -1.85
C LEU A 50 21.88 -0.61 -3.01
N VAL A 51 22.05 -1.56 -3.93
CA VAL A 51 22.87 -1.38 -5.14
C VAL A 51 22.33 -0.25 -6.01
N LYS A 52 21.01 -0.22 -6.27
CA LYS A 52 20.37 0.82 -7.07
C LYS A 52 20.57 2.20 -6.45
N GLN A 53 20.30 2.36 -5.16
CA GLN A 53 20.41 3.66 -4.48
C GLN A 53 21.84 4.20 -4.47
N ARG A 54 22.83 3.37 -4.14
CA ARG A 54 24.23 3.82 -4.11
C ARG A 54 24.77 4.18 -5.49
N THR A 55 24.34 3.43 -6.52
CA THR A 55 24.70 3.75 -7.91
C THR A 55 24.04 5.05 -8.36
N GLN A 56 22.74 5.24 -8.07
CA GLN A 56 22.00 6.46 -8.43
C GLN A 56 22.51 7.72 -7.71
N ALA A 57 23.05 7.57 -6.49
CA ALA A 57 23.72 8.66 -5.77
C ALA A 57 25.18 8.90 -6.19
N GLY A 58 25.68 8.17 -7.19
CA GLY A 58 27.04 8.34 -7.71
C GLY A 58 28.16 7.80 -6.80
N GLN A 59 27.85 7.00 -5.78
CA GLN A 59 28.87 6.42 -4.88
C GLN A 59 29.68 5.30 -5.54
N HIS A 60 29.13 4.66 -6.56
CA HIS A 60 29.80 3.63 -7.35
C HIS A 60 29.53 3.88 -8.83
N ARG A 61 30.52 3.58 -9.69
CA ARG A 61 30.42 3.81 -11.14
C ARG A 61 29.47 2.83 -11.80
N SER A 62 29.32 1.63 -11.23
CA SER A 62 28.45 0.58 -11.76
C SER A 62 27.73 -0.18 -10.66
N SER A 63 26.57 -0.76 -11.00
CA SER A 63 25.82 -1.63 -10.09
C SER A 63 26.60 -2.89 -9.70
N TRP A 64 27.46 -3.39 -10.59
CA TRP A 64 28.33 -4.53 -10.31
C TRP A 64 29.37 -4.21 -9.24
N GLU A 65 30.02 -3.05 -9.36
CA GLU A 65 30.99 -2.57 -8.37
C GLU A 65 30.34 -2.38 -7.00
N ALA A 66 29.15 -1.76 -6.96
CA ALA A 66 28.38 -1.59 -5.73
C ALA A 66 28.02 -2.94 -5.09
N LEU A 67 27.62 -3.93 -5.90
CA LEU A 67 27.29 -5.28 -5.45
C LEU A 67 28.53 -5.98 -4.88
N CYS A 68 29.65 -5.98 -5.59
CA CYS A 68 30.90 -6.57 -5.10
C CYS A 68 31.37 -5.91 -3.80
N HIS A 69 31.23 -4.60 -3.66
CA HIS A 69 31.57 -3.87 -2.44
C HIS A 69 30.71 -4.31 -1.23
N ILE A 70 29.41 -4.56 -1.46
CA ILE A 70 28.51 -5.11 -0.42
C ILE A 70 28.90 -6.55 -0.07
N LEU A 71 29.13 -7.40 -1.07
CA LEU A 71 29.46 -8.82 -0.89
C LEU A 71 30.81 -9.03 -0.20
N ARG A 72 31.76 -8.11 -0.37
CA ARG A 72 33.06 -8.12 0.33
C ARG A 72 32.97 -7.68 1.79
N GLY A 73 31.77 -7.40 2.31
CA GLY A 73 31.56 -6.97 3.71
C GLY A 73 32.04 -5.55 4.01
N GLN A 74 32.42 -4.77 2.99
CA GLN A 74 32.94 -3.41 3.15
C GLN A 74 31.83 -2.36 3.32
N SER A 75 30.56 -2.77 3.29
CA SER A 75 29.43 -1.86 3.49
C SER A 75 29.20 -1.56 4.98
N SER A 76 29.90 -0.55 5.49
CA SER A 76 29.47 0.07 6.76
C SER A 76 28.00 0.51 6.64
N GLY A 77 27.18 0.24 7.65
CA GLY A 77 25.76 0.63 7.66
C GLY A 77 24.76 -0.31 6.99
N PHE A 78 25.14 -1.54 6.64
CA PHE A 78 24.23 -2.55 6.08
C PHE A 78 23.00 -2.81 6.99
N CYS A 79 23.21 -3.13 8.27
CA CYS A 79 22.09 -3.37 9.20
C CYS A 79 21.19 -2.16 9.39
N ARG A 80 21.77 -0.95 9.36
CA ARG A 80 21.01 0.31 9.46
C ARG A 80 20.18 0.55 8.21
N SER A 81 20.75 0.29 7.04
CA SER A 81 20.06 0.35 5.75
C SER A 81 18.92 -0.67 5.70
N TYR A 82 19.15 -1.88 6.22
CA TYR A 82 18.14 -2.94 6.32
C TYR A 82 17.00 -2.55 7.27
N ALA A 83 17.32 -2.09 8.48
CA ALA A 83 16.30 -1.59 9.41
C ALA A 83 15.49 -0.44 8.80
N SER A 84 16.14 0.42 8.01
CA SER A 84 15.48 1.55 7.36
C SER A 84 14.47 1.16 6.29
N ILE A 85 14.80 0.16 5.46
CA ILE A 85 13.85 -0.34 4.48
C ILE A 85 12.66 -1.01 5.15
N VAL A 86 12.91 -1.81 6.19
CA VAL A 86 11.86 -2.53 6.93
C VAL A 86 10.91 -1.55 7.63
N ILE A 87 11.43 -0.53 8.32
CA ILE A 87 10.60 0.49 8.98
C ILE A 87 9.72 1.20 7.96
N ARG A 88 10.26 1.58 6.80
CA ARG A 88 9.49 2.22 5.73
C ARG A 88 8.36 1.31 5.25
N ASP A 89 8.68 0.07 4.89
CA ASP A 89 7.73 -0.85 4.24
C ASP A 89 6.61 -1.23 5.19
N ILE A 90 6.95 -1.67 6.41
CA ILE A 90 5.95 -1.98 7.43
C ILE A 90 5.04 -0.78 7.71
N SER A 91 5.60 0.45 7.76
CA SER A 91 4.78 1.65 7.96
C SER A 91 3.83 1.89 6.78
N PHE A 92 4.30 1.70 5.55
CA PHE A 92 3.46 1.84 4.36
C PHE A 92 2.32 0.82 4.36
N SER A 93 2.60 -0.46 4.62
CA SER A 93 1.58 -1.50 4.77
C SER A 93 0.59 -1.23 5.90
N ALA A 94 1.09 -0.83 7.07
CA ALA A 94 0.26 -0.57 8.24
C ALA A 94 -0.76 0.55 7.98
N PHE A 95 -0.45 1.52 7.11
CA PHE A 95 -1.42 2.52 6.69
C PHE A 95 -2.27 2.07 5.49
N GLN A 96 -1.67 1.41 4.50
CA GLN A 96 -2.34 1.10 3.24
C GLN A 96 -3.45 0.07 3.40
N PHE A 97 -3.20 -1.06 4.08
CA PHE A 97 -4.15 -2.16 4.14
C PHE A 97 -5.45 -1.81 4.91
N PRO A 98 -5.39 -1.20 6.11
CA PRO A 98 -6.61 -0.75 6.79
C PRO A 98 -7.39 0.27 5.97
N LEU A 99 -6.70 1.23 5.35
CA LEU A 99 -7.34 2.26 4.55
C LEU A 99 -8.01 1.67 3.30
N TRP A 100 -7.35 0.71 2.65
CA TRP A 100 -7.89 -0.02 1.50
C TRP A 100 -9.14 -0.82 1.86
N GLU A 101 -9.14 -1.55 2.99
CA GLU A 101 -10.29 -2.33 3.43
C GLU A 101 -11.49 -1.44 3.79
N VAL A 102 -11.26 -0.33 4.50
CA VAL A 102 -12.33 0.65 4.81
C VAL A 102 -12.91 1.26 3.54
N LEU A 103 -12.07 1.65 2.58
CA LEU A 103 -12.54 2.22 1.31
C LEU A 103 -13.32 1.19 0.48
N LYS A 104 -12.87 -0.06 0.44
CA LYS A 104 -13.54 -1.15 -0.27
C LYS A 104 -14.91 -1.46 0.33
N GLN A 105 -15.03 -1.50 1.66
CA GLN A 105 -16.33 -1.67 2.34
C GLN A 105 -17.29 -0.52 2.01
N LYS A 106 -16.80 0.72 2.03
CA LYS A 106 -17.64 1.89 1.70
C LYS A 106 -18.11 1.85 0.25
N MET A 107 -17.27 1.49 -0.71
CA MET A 107 -17.66 1.38 -2.11
C MET A 107 -18.64 0.23 -2.36
N ARG A 108 -18.48 -0.92 -1.68
CA ARG A 108 -19.41 -2.04 -1.78
C ARG A 108 -20.81 -1.67 -1.32
N ASN A 109 -20.92 -0.99 -0.17
CA ASN A 109 -22.21 -0.55 0.37
C ASN A 109 -22.92 0.45 -0.57
N ILE A 110 -22.15 1.34 -1.22
CA ILE A 110 -22.70 2.28 -2.21
C ILE A 110 -23.17 1.54 -3.47
N TYR A 111 -22.43 0.53 -3.93
CA TYR A 111 -22.79 -0.25 -5.11
C TYR A 111 -24.02 -1.13 -4.88
N ASP A 112 -24.11 -1.79 -3.72
CA ASP A 112 -25.22 -2.67 -3.34
C ASP A 112 -26.53 -1.88 -3.19
N SER A 113 -26.47 -0.66 -2.66
CA SER A 113 -27.64 0.23 -2.55
C SER A 113 -28.21 0.67 -3.90
N ASN A 114 -27.43 0.64 -4.98
CA ASN A 114 -27.85 1.13 -6.30
C ASN A 114 -28.33 0.02 -7.25
N ASN A 115 -28.00 -1.25 -6.99
CA ASN A 115 -28.23 -2.38 -7.92
C ASN A 115 -29.28 -3.40 -7.45
N GLU A 116 -29.99 -3.14 -6.36
CA GLU A 116 -31.01 -4.05 -5.82
C GLU A 116 -32.19 -4.34 -6.78
N THR A 117 -32.34 -3.55 -7.86
CA THR A 117 -33.52 -3.59 -8.75
C THR A 117 -33.33 -4.19 -10.15
N VAL A 118 -32.11 -4.50 -10.65
CA VAL A 118 -31.89 -4.60 -12.12
C VAL A 118 -31.36 -5.94 -12.69
N LEU A 119 -30.83 -6.89 -11.89
CA LEU A 119 -30.18 -8.10 -12.44
C LEU A 119 -30.89 -9.41 -12.07
N SER A 120 -31.76 -9.91 -12.96
CA SER A 120 -32.48 -11.20 -12.82
C SER A 120 -31.64 -12.44 -13.17
N ASP A 121 -30.55 -12.29 -13.93
CA ASP A 121 -29.74 -13.42 -14.39
C ASP A 121 -28.49 -13.65 -13.53
N ALA A 122 -28.39 -14.84 -12.92
CA ALA A 122 -27.29 -15.21 -12.02
C ALA A 122 -25.90 -15.18 -12.69
N ALA A 123 -25.81 -15.57 -13.97
CA ALA A 123 -24.56 -15.59 -14.72
C ALA A 123 -24.05 -14.17 -15.06
N SER A 124 -24.93 -13.28 -15.50
CA SER A 124 -24.62 -11.88 -15.80
C SER A 124 -24.29 -11.09 -14.54
N LYS A 125 -24.99 -11.38 -13.43
CA LYS A 125 -24.70 -10.80 -12.11
C LYS A 125 -23.28 -11.14 -11.64
N SER A 126 -22.83 -12.38 -11.81
CA SER A 126 -21.48 -12.82 -11.44
C SER A 126 -20.39 -12.08 -12.24
N LYS A 127 -20.53 -11.98 -13.57
CA LYS A 127 -19.55 -11.33 -14.45
C LYS A 127 -19.43 -9.82 -14.17
N SER A 128 -20.57 -9.16 -13.95
CA SER A 128 -20.64 -7.75 -13.53
C SER A 128 -20.03 -7.53 -12.15
N TRP A 129 -20.32 -8.39 -11.18
CA TRP A 129 -19.76 -8.32 -9.82
C TRP A 129 -18.24 -8.44 -9.80
N LEU A 130 -17.68 -9.40 -10.56
CA LEU A 130 -16.24 -9.56 -10.70
C LEU A 130 -15.60 -8.28 -11.25
N SER A 131 -16.11 -7.77 -12.38
CA SER A 131 -15.59 -6.55 -13.00
C SER A 131 -15.65 -5.33 -12.07
N ASN A 132 -16.78 -5.13 -11.41
CA ASN A 132 -16.96 -4.03 -10.47
C ASN A 132 -16.08 -4.18 -9.22
N THR A 133 -15.88 -5.40 -8.72
CA THR A 133 -15.01 -5.66 -7.57
C THR A 133 -13.55 -5.34 -7.86
N TYR A 134 -13.05 -5.65 -9.06
CA TYR A 134 -11.67 -5.34 -9.44
C TYR A 134 -11.45 -3.85 -9.63
N ALA A 135 -12.36 -3.17 -10.34
CA ALA A 135 -12.30 -1.72 -10.53
C ALA A 135 -12.38 -0.99 -9.18
N GLN A 136 -13.34 -1.37 -8.32
CA GLN A 136 -13.49 -0.81 -6.98
C GLN A 136 -12.26 -1.06 -6.11
N SER A 137 -11.68 -2.27 -6.15
CA SER A 137 -10.47 -2.61 -5.38
C SER A 137 -9.24 -1.85 -5.86
N THR A 138 -9.14 -1.56 -7.16
CA THR A 138 -8.01 -0.83 -7.75
C THR A 138 -8.11 0.67 -7.48
N ILE A 139 -9.32 1.25 -7.61
CA ILE A 139 -9.56 2.66 -7.27
C ILE A 139 -9.34 2.87 -5.78
N SER A 140 -9.92 2.01 -4.93
CA SER A 140 -9.70 2.10 -3.49
C SER A 140 -8.24 1.88 -3.11
N GLY A 141 -7.53 0.97 -3.80
CA GLY A 141 -6.10 0.73 -3.62
C GLY A 141 -5.25 1.91 -4.04
N SER A 142 -5.61 2.61 -5.12
CA SER A 142 -4.90 3.79 -5.62
C SER A 142 -5.06 4.99 -4.69
N ILE A 143 -6.27 5.19 -4.15
CA ILE A 143 -6.54 6.23 -3.15
C ILE A 143 -5.85 5.90 -1.83
N ALA A 144 -6.00 4.66 -1.33
CA ALA A 144 -5.34 4.21 -0.12
C ALA A 144 -3.82 4.35 -0.23
N GLY A 145 -3.24 3.83 -1.31
CA GLY A 145 -1.80 3.91 -1.59
C GLY A 145 -1.30 5.35 -1.70
N GLY A 146 -2.07 6.24 -2.33
CA GLY A 146 -1.71 7.67 -2.41
C GLY A 146 -1.69 8.35 -1.04
N VAL A 147 -2.71 8.13 -0.21
CA VAL A 147 -2.76 8.69 1.16
C VAL A 147 -1.66 8.10 2.03
N SER A 148 -1.46 6.78 1.99
CA SER A 148 -0.39 6.10 2.73
C SER A 148 1.00 6.58 2.28
N ALA A 149 1.19 6.83 0.98
CA ALA A 149 2.43 7.39 0.45
C ALA A 149 2.70 8.79 0.97
N ALA A 150 1.68 9.65 1.07
CA ALA A 150 1.82 10.98 1.65
C ALA A 150 2.26 10.89 3.12
N LEU A 151 1.59 10.05 3.91
CA LEU A 151 1.89 9.84 5.33
C LEU A 151 3.29 9.26 5.57
N THR A 152 3.77 8.42 4.66
CA THR A 152 5.08 7.75 4.77
C THR A 152 6.20 8.47 4.01
N THR A 153 5.94 9.63 3.40
CA THR A 153 7.00 10.39 2.69
C THR A 153 8.15 10.83 3.62
N PRO A 154 7.91 11.28 4.86
CA PRO A 154 8.99 11.55 5.80
C PRO A 154 9.90 10.34 6.04
N LEU A 155 9.33 9.12 6.04
CA LEU A 155 10.10 7.89 6.23
C LEU A 155 10.97 7.58 5.01
N ASP A 156 10.48 7.85 3.79
CA ASP A 156 11.28 7.68 2.57
C ASP A 156 12.50 8.60 2.55
N VAL A 157 12.33 9.86 2.97
CA VAL A 157 13.43 10.82 3.06
C VAL A 157 14.48 10.34 4.07
N VAL A 158 14.06 9.83 5.22
CA VAL A 158 15.00 9.32 6.23
C VAL A 158 15.69 8.03 5.77
N LYS A 159 14.93 7.10 5.16
CA LYS A 159 15.45 5.86 4.60
C LYS A 159 16.58 6.13 3.62
N THR A 160 16.36 7.04 2.66
CA THR A 160 17.35 7.35 1.62
C THR A 160 18.64 7.89 2.22
N ARG A 161 18.59 8.82 3.18
CA ARG A 161 19.80 9.34 3.84
C ARG A 161 20.59 8.29 4.62
N ILE A 162 19.90 7.36 5.27
CA ILE A 162 20.56 6.27 6.00
C ILE A 162 21.18 5.27 5.01
N MET A 163 20.50 4.92 3.91
CA MET A 163 21.02 3.97 2.92
C MET A 163 22.22 4.51 2.14
N LEU A 164 22.26 5.83 1.94
CA LEU A 164 23.40 6.53 1.34
C LEU A 164 24.55 6.78 2.33
N ASN A 165 24.44 6.31 3.58
CA ASN A 165 25.43 6.54 4.64
C ASN A 165 25.76 8.03 4.88
N GLU A 166 24.86 8.96 4.52
CA GLU A 166 25.03 10.39 4.78
C GLU A 166 25.02 10.70 6.28
N THR A 167 24.40 9.81 7.08
CA THR A 167 24.40 9.91 8.54
C THR A 167 24.94 8.63 9.16
N LYS A 168 25.77 8.78 10.20
CA LYS A 168 26.21 7.63 11.01
C LYS A 168 25.22 7.26 12.12
N HIS A 169 24.16 8.04 12.28
CA HIS A 169 23.23 7.92 13.39
C HIS A 169 21.99 7.08 13.03
N GLY A 170 21.19 6.73 14.03
CA GLY A 170 19.93 6.02 13.84
C GLY A 170 18.82 6.93 13.30
N TRP A 171 17.65 6.32 13.05
CA TRP A 171 16.46 6.97 12.49
C TRP A 171 16.07 8.27 13.18
N VAL A 172 15.96 8.24 14.52
CA VAL A 172 15.52 9.39 15.31
C VAL A 172 16.49 10.57 15.17
N GLN A 173 17.79 10.30 15.24
CA GLN A 173 18.80 11.34 15.09
C GLN A 173 18.83 11.90 13.67
N CYS A 174 18.63 11.06 12.65
CA CYS A 174 18.52 11.50 11.27
C CYS A 174 17.34 12.44 11.07
N ILE A 175 16.15 12.12 11.61
CA ILE A 175 14.97 13.00 11.58
C ILE A 175 15.29 14.34 12.24
N CYS A 176 15.81 14.31 13.47
CA CYS A 176 16.18 15.52 14.20
C CYS A 176 17.19 16.38 13.43
N GLN A 177 18.16 15.75 12.77
CA GLN A 177 19.18 16.43 11.98
C GLN A 177 18.58 17.10 10.72
N ILE A 178 17.67 16.42 10.02
CA ILE A 178 16.96 16.99 8.86
C ILE A 178 16.16 18.20 9.29
N ILE A 179 15.36 18.07 10.36
CA ILE A 179 14.51 19.16 10.86
C ILE A 179 15.37 20.36 11.27
N LYS A 180 16.48 20.14 11.99
CA LYS A 180 17.37 21.22 12.43
C LYS A 180 18.11 21.93 11.29
N LYS A 181 18.52 21.20 10.24
CA LYS A 181 19.36 21.75 9.16
C LYS A 181 18.57 22.30 7.98
N GLU A 182 17.46 21.64 7.61
CA GLU A 182 16.72 21.91 6.39
C GLU A 182 15.24 22.24 6.64
N GLY A 183 14.77 22.11 7.88
CA GLY A 183 13.40 22.35 8.27
C GLY A 183 12.45 21.17 8.00
N VAL A 184 11.22 21.29 8.49
CA VAL A 184 10.18 20.24 8.38
C VAL A 184 9.74 19.96 6.93
N HIS A 185 9.80 20.97 6.06
CA HIS A 185 9.42 20.82 4.65
C HIS A 185 10.34 19.86 3.89
N ALA A 186 11.60 19.70 4.35
CA ALA A 186 12.54 18.77 3.74
C ALA A 186 12.07 17.30 3.85
N LEU A 187 11.28 16.96 4.86
CA LEU A 187 10.72 15.61 5.04
C LEU A 187 9.60 15.28 4.04
N PHE A 188 8.98 16.30 3.43
CA PHE A 188 7.91 16.12 2.44
C PHE A 188 8.38 16.43 1.01
N LYS A 189 9.69 16.63 0.80
CA LYS A 189 10.25 16.79 -0.54
C LYS A 189 9.95 15.55 -1.39
N GLY A 190 9.24 15.76 -2.51
CA GLY A 190 8.86 14.70 -3.43
C GLY A 190 7.51 14.03 -3.15
N VAL A 191 6.76 14.47 -2.14
CA VAL A 191 5.43 13.90 -1.82
C VAL A 191 4.48 13.91 -3.02
N THR A 192 4.39 15.04 -3.73
CA THR A 192 3.50 15.20 -4.89
C THR A 192 3.82 14.19 -5.98
N PHE A 193 5.11 14.03 -6.30
CA PHE A 193 5.56 13.08 -7.31
C PHE A 193 5.26 11.63 -6.89
N ARG A 194 5.49 11.29 -5.61
CA ARG A 194 5.21 9.95 -5.08
C ARG A 194 3.73 9.60 -5.13
N VAL A 195 2.86 10.50 -4.68
CA VAL A 195 1.41 10.30 -4.69
C VAL A 195 0.91 10.18 -6.13
N ALA A 196 1.34 11.09 -7.02
CA ALA A 196 0.98 11.05 -8.43
C ALA A 196 1.40 9.72 -9.08
N TRP A 197 2.61 9.23 -8.82
CA TRP A 197 3.10 7.96 -9.36
C TRP A 197 2.24 6.76 -8.94
N ILE A 198 1.89 6.68 -7.66
CA ILE A 198 1.08 5.55 -7.14
C ILE A 198 -0.35 5.61 -7.67
N SER A 199 -0.97 6.79 -7.65
CA SER A 199 -2.33 6.96 -8.15
C SER A 199 -2.44 6.76 -9.66
N LEU A 200 -1.47 7.28 -10.43
CA LEU A 200 -1.41 7.09 -11.88
C LEU A 200 -1.11 5.64 -12.24
N GLY A 201 -0.19 4.99 -11.51
CA GLY A 201 0.15 3.58 -11.71
C GLY A 201 -1.06 2.66 -11.58
N GLY A 202 -1.92 2.90 -10.57
CA GLY A 202 -3.16 2.16 -10.41
C GLY A 202 -4.19 2.41 -11.52
N ALA A 203 -4.33 3.67 -11.97
CA ALA A 203 -5.21 4.02 -13.08
C ALA A 203 -4.76 3.39 -14.42
N LEU A 204 -3.45 3.44 -14.71
CA LEU A 204 -2.87 2.85 -15.91
C LEU A 204 -3.00 1.33 -15.90
N PHE A 205 -2.75 0.69 -14.76
CA PHE A 205 -2.93 -0.75 -14.61
C PHE A 205 -4.38 -1.16 -14.90
N LEU A 206 -5.36 -0.46 -14.30
CA LEU A 206 -6.78 -0.75 -14.52
C LEU A 206 -7.18 -0.53 -15.98
N GLY A 207 -6.83 0.61 -16.57
CA GLY A 207 -7.19 0.93 -17.95
C GLY A 207 -6.60 -0.07 -18.94
N THR A 208 -5.35 -0.49 -18.72
CA THR A 208 -4.70 -1.51 -19.56
C THR A 208 -5.35 -2.88 -19.36
N TYR A 209 -5.62 -3.27 -18.11
CA TYR A 209 -6.27 -4.54 -17.80
C TYR A 209 -7.65 -4.66 -18.46
N ASP A 210 -8.50 -3.64 -18.34
CA ASP A 210 -9.84 -3.64 -18.93
C ASP A 210 -9.78 -3.64 -20.47
N GLY A 211 -8.85 -2.87 -21.06
CA GLY A 211 -8.64 -2.86 -22.51
C GLY A 211 -8.20 -4.21 -23.06
N VAL A 212 -7.23 -4.86 -22.40
CA VAL A 212 -6.75 -6.19 -22.80
C VAL A 212 -7.84 -7.25 -22.62
N ARG A 213 -8.57 -7.20 -21.50
CA ARG A 213 -9.68 -8.12 -21.23
C ARG A 213 -10.78 -8.02 -22.30
N TYR A 214 -11.12 -6.80 -22.71
CA TYR A 214 -12.08 -6.55 -23.78
C TYR A 214 -11.59 -7.12 -25.12
N LEU A 215 -10.33 -6.90 -25.46
CA LEU A 215 -9.73 -7.43 -26.68
C LEU A 215 -9.77 -8.97 -26.72
N ILE A 216 -9.35 -9.63 -25.63
CA ILE A 216 -9.36 -11.10 -25.54
C ILE A 216 -10.78 -11.64 -25.66
N HIS A 217 -11.77 -10.99 -25.03
CA HIS A 217 -13.17 -11.39 -25.13
C HIS A 217 -13.69 -11.27 -26.57
N ASN A 218 -13.31 -10.22 -27.30
CA ASN A 218 -13.69 -10.04 -28.69
C ASN A 218 -13.01 -11.02 -29.65
N LEU A 219 -11.80 -11.50 -29.33
CA LEU A 219 -11.11 -12.53 -30.12
C LEU A 219 -11.64 -13.95 -29.86
N SER A 220 -12.34 -14.15 -28.74
CA SER A 220 -12.90 -15.45 -28.34
C SER A 220 -14.33 -15.67 -28.85
N ASN A 221 -14.97 -14.65 -29.42
CA ASN A 221 -16.31 -14.70 -30.04
C ASN A 221 -16.19 -14.65 -31.56
#